data_AF-A0A7C7TBB1-F1
#
_entry.id   AF-A0A7C7TBB1-F1
#
_cell.length_a   1.000
_cell.length_b   1.000
_cell.length_c   1.000
_cell.angle_alpha   90.00
_cell.angle_beta   90.00
_cell.angle_gamma   90.00
#
_symmetry.space_group_name_H-M   'P 1'
#
loop_
_entity.id
_entity.type
_entity.pdbx_description
1 polymer ?
#
loop_
_entity_poly.entity_id
_entity_poly.type
_entity_poly.pdbx_seq_one_letter_code
_entity_poly.pdbx_strand_id
1 'polypeptide(L)'
;MDAVRGSGHGDGGVEHGELLVRLVEAMAGTGEHVLSDVRDEVESAMGREALVDAVGVSALFHLMNRVANGTGTPLDRAMAGLAPSVTDQFGANEYLSSQDTPR
;
A
#
# COMPACT_ATOMS: atom_id res chain seq x y z
N MET A 1 -6.16 12.35 0.53
CA MET A 1 -5.03 11.47 0.11
C MET A 1 -3.72 11.86 0.79
N ASP A 2 -3.73 12.61 1.90
CA ASP A 2 -2.49 13.06 2.54
C ASP A 2 -1.97 12.09 3.61
N ALA A 3 -2.82 11.18 4.10
CA ALA A 3 -2.44 10.18 5.10
C ALA A 3 -1.43 9.13 4.59
N VAL A 4 -1.31 8.94 3.27
CA VAL A 4 -0.38 7.99 2.64
C VAL A 4 0.81 8.72 1.98
N ARG A 5 0.72 10.04 1.75
CA ARG A 5 1.68 10.81 0.93
C ARG A 5 2.81 11.45 1.75
N GLY A 6 3.47 10.72 2.64
CA GLY A 6 4.58 11.23 3.47
C GLY A 6 5.48 12.27 2.77
N SER A 7 5.85 13.33 3.52
CA SER A 7 6.81 14.40 3.20
C SER A 7 6.64 15.21 1.90
N GLY A 8 5.52 15.07 1.18
CA GLY A 8 5.21 15.93 0.01
C GLY A 8 5.83 15.48 -1.32
N HIS A 9 6.70 14.46 -1.31
CA HIS A 9 7.23 13.80 -2.52
C HIS A 9 6.71 12.36 -2.68
N GLY A 10 5.94 11.85 -1.72
CA GLY A 10 5.43 10.48 -1.76
C GLY A 10 6.51 9.41 -1.58
N ASP A 11 7.71 9.79 -1.14
CA ASP A 11 8.87 8.91 -0.93
C ASP A 11 9.04 8.46 0.54
N GLY A 12 8.26 9.05 1.45
CA GLY A 12 8.34 8.78 2.89
C GLY A 12 9.68 9.15 3.54
N GLY A 13 10.53 9.93 2.86
CA GLY A 13 11.89 10.25 3.31
C GLY A 13 12.85 9.05 3.31
N VAL A 14 12.54 8.01 2.53
CA VAL A 14 13.36 6.80 2.40
C VAL A 14 14.19 6.88 1.11
N GLU A 15 15.43 6.39 1.17
CA GLU A 15 16.27 6.23 -0.02
C GLU A 15 15.54 5.38 -1.08
N HIS A 16 15.47 5.88 -2.31
CA HIS A 16 14.69 5.31 -3.41
C HIS A 16 13.17 5.17 -3.15
N GLY A 17 12.61 5.87 -2.16
CA GLY A 17 11.20 5.74 -1.76
C GLY A 17 10.21 6.00 -2.89
N GLU A 18 10.44 7.03 -3.70
CA GLU A 18 9.59 7.34 -4.86
C GLU A 18 9.58 6.18 -5.88
N LEU A 19 10.75 5.60 -6.15
CA LEU A 19 10.89 4.48 -7.08
C LEU A 19 10.21 3.20 -6.54
N LEU A 20 10.31 2.97 -5.23
CA LEU A 20 9.62 1.87 -4.56
C LEU A 20 8.10 2.04 -4.59
N VAL A 21 7.59 3.26 -4.42
CA VAL A 21 6.14 3.55 -4.56
C VAL A 21 5.67 3.27 -5.98
N ARG A 22 6.41 3.74 -7.00
CA ARG A 22 6.10 3.43 -8.41
C ARG A 22 6.08 1.93 -8.69
N LEU A 23 7.03 1.17 -8.12
CA LEU A 23 7.06 -0.30 -8.23
C LEU A 23 5.78 -0.92 -7.63
N VAL A 24 5.36 -0.49 -6.44
CA VAL A 24 4.14 -1.00 -5.79
C VAL A 24 2.89 -0.64 -6.59
N GLU A 25 2.78 0.59 -7.08
CA GLU A 25 1.68 1.03 -7.94
C GLU A 25 1.59 0.22 -9.23
N ALA A 26 2.73 -0.03 -9.89
CA ALA A 26 2.79 -0.84 -11.10
C ALA A 26 2.37 -2.29 -10.86
N MET A 27 2.72 -2.87 -9.70
CA MET A 27 2.29 -4.23 -9.31
C MET A 27 0.79 -4.31 -8.97
N ALA A 28 0.18 -3.24 -8.48
CA ALA A 28 -1.24 -3.18 -8.18
C ALA A 28 -2.12 -2.85 -9.41
N GLY A 29 -1.52 -2.25 -10.44
CA GLY A 29 -2.17 -1.90 -11.71
C GLY A 29 -2.37 -3.07 -12.67
N THR A 30 -2.89 -2.77 -13.86
CA THR A 30 -3.25 -3.78 -14.89
C THR A 30 -2.33 -3.79 -16.12
N GLY A 31 -1.23 -3.03 -16.13
CA GLY A 31 -0.35 -2.88 -17.30
C GLY A 31 1.02 -3.56 -17.14
N GLU A 32 1.26 -4.64 -17.89
CA GLU A 32 2.52 -5.41 -17.84
C GLU A 32 3.76 -4.59 -18.25
N HIS A 33 3.62 -3.72 -19.27
CA HIS A 33 4.72 -2.87 -19.74
C HIS A 33 5.19 -1.86 -18.68
N VAL A 34 4.27 -1.34 -17.87
CA VAL A 34 4.60 -0.41 -16.79
C VAL A 34 5.39 -1.12 -15.68
N LEU A 35 5.10 -2.40 -15.46
CA LEU A 35 5.79 -3.20 -14.46
C LEU A 35 7.19 -3.63 -14.91
N SER A 36 7.40 -3.97 -16.19
CA SER A 36 8.73 -4.30 -16.69
C SER A 36 9.69 -3.12 -16.58
N ASP A 37 9.24 -1.94 -17.00
CA ASP A 37 10.08 -0.73 -17.04
C ASP A 37 10.54 -0.33 -15.63
N VAL A 38 9.63 -0.32 -14.66
CA VAL A 38 9.97 0.06 -13.28
C VAL A 38 10.82 -1.00 -12.57
N ARG A 39 10.69 -2.30 -12.93
CA ARG A 39 11.57 -3.35 -12.41
C ARG A 39 13.00 -3.16 -12.87
N ASP A 40 13.20 -2.83 -14.14
CA ASP A 40 14.53 -2.56 -14.70
C ASP A 40 15.16 -1.31 -14.05
N GLU A 41 14.36 -0.26 -13.81
CA GLU A 41 14.81 0.92 -13.05
C GLU A 41 15.24 0.58 -11.61
N VAL A 42 14.45 -0.23 -10.89
CA VAL A 42 14.77 -0.66 -9.52
C VAL A 42 16.02 -1.53 -9.51
N GLU A 43 16.14 -2.50 -10.42
CA GLU A 43 17.33 -3.35 -10.50
C GLU A 43 18.58 -2.52 -10.80
N SER A 44 18.48 -1.53 -11.69
CA SER A 44 19.60 -0.65 -12.02
C SER A 44 20.01 0.26 -10.86
N ALA A 45 19.05 0.74 -10.07
CA ALA A 45 19.32 1.69 -8.98
C ALA A 45 19.74 1.00 -7.68
N MET A 46 19.11 -0.14 -7.36
CA MET A 46 19.18 -0.80 -6.05
C MET A 46 19.82 -2.19 -6.09
N GLY A 47 19.94 -2.77 -7.29
CA GLY A 47 20.42 -4.14 -7.49
C GLY A 47 19.32 -5.19 -7.40
N ARG A 48 19.63 -6.38 -7.93
CA ARG A 48 18.68 -7.49 -8.06
C ARG A 48 18.18 -8.03 -6.72
N GLU A 49 19.05 -8.12 -5.71
CA GLU A 49 18.65 -8.60 -4.38
C GLU A 49 17.62 -7.67 -3.73
N ALA A 50 17.87 -6.36 -3.77
CA ALA A 50 16.94 -5.36 -3.25
C ALA A 50 15.60 -5.35 -4.01
N LEU A 51 15.60 -5.60 -5.32
CA LEU A 51 14.36 -5.79 -6.08
C LEU A 51 13.55 -6.99 -5.57
N VAL A 52 14.21 -8.14 -5.32
CA VAL A 52 13.51 -9.33 -4.79
C VAL A 52 12.93 -9.03 -3.41
N ASP A 53 13.69 -8.38 -2.54
CA ASP A 53 13.22 -8.01 -1.20
C ASP A 53 12.01 -7.06 -1.26
N ALA A 54 12.07 -6.02 -2.09
CA ALA A 54 10.97 -5.07 -2.25
C ALA A 54 9.68 -5.75 -2.76
N VAL A 55 9.80 -6.62 -3.76
CA VAL A 55 8.66 -7.39 -4.29
C VAL A 55 8.12 -8.35 -3.22
N GLY A 56 9.00 -9.01 -2.46
CA GLY A 56 8.62 -9.91 -1.38
C GLY A 56 7.82 -9.20 -0.27
N VAL A 57 8.27 -8.00 0.14
CA VAL A 57 7.56 -7.16 1.11
C VAL A 57 6.19 -6.77 0.57
N SER A 58 6.09 -6.30 -0.68
CA SER A 58 4.80 -5.94 -1.27
C SER A 58 3.83 -7.13 -1.34
N ALA A 59 4.31 -8.31 -1.73
CA ALA A 59 3.51 -9.53 -1.75
C ALA A 59 3.02 -9.92 -0.34
N LEU A 60 3.86 -9.76 0.68
CA LEU A 60 3.50 -10.02 2.08
C LEU A 60 2.36 -9.10 2.54
N PHE A 61 2.38 -7.81 2.21
CA PHE A 61 1.29 -6.89 2.54
C PHE A 61 -0.03 -7.28 1.87
N HIS A 62 0.01 -7.66 0.59
CA HIS A 62 -1.17 -8.16 -0.11
C HIS A 62 -1.74 -9.43 0.54
N LEU A 63 -0.87 -10.36 0.94
CA LEU A 63 -1.26 -11.57 1.67
C LEU A 63 -1.94 -11.23 3.00
N MET A 64 -1.33 -10.37 3.81
CA MET A 64 -1.87 -9.97 5.11
C MET A 64 -3.25 -9.31 4.97
N ASN A 65 -3.45 -8.46 3.96
CA ASN A 65 -4.76 -7.87 3.66
C ASN A 65 -5.82 -8.93 3.36
N ARG A 66 -5.47 -9.94 2.55
CA ARG A 66 -6.39 -11.04 2.22
C ARG A 66 -6.72 -11.89 3.46
N VAL A 67 -5.72 -12.18 4.30
CA VAL A 67 -5.94 -12.90 5.57
C VAL A 67 -6.87 -12.10 6.48
N ALA A 68 -6.57 -10.83 6.74
CA ALA A 68 -7.37 -9.97 7.60
C ALA A 68 -8.83 -9.87 7.13
N ASN A 69 -9.04 -9.67 5.82
CA ASN A 69 -10.37 -9.64 5.22
C ASN A 69 -11.09 -11.00 5.29
N GLY A 70 -10.35 -12.11 5.13
CA GLY A 70 -10.91 -13.46 5.18
C GLY A 70 -11.28 -13.93 6.59
N THR A 71 -10.57 -13.46 7.62
CA THR A 71 -10.79 -13.86 9.01
C THR A 71 -11.60 -12.83 9.81
N GLY A 72 -11.85 -11.64 9.26
CA GLY A 72 -12.48 -10.54 9.98
C GLY A 72 -11.62 -10.02 11.13
N THR A 73 -10.29 -9.93 10.94
CA THR A 73 -9.36 -9.51 11.99
C THR A 73 -9.76 -8.11 12.51
N PRO A 74 -10.03 -7.96 13.82
CA PRO A 74 -10.45 -6.67 14.37
C PRO A 74 -9.28 -5.68 14.39
N LEU A 75 -9.61 -4.39 14.27
CA LEU A 75 -8.64 -3.32 14.53
C LEU A 75 -8.25 -3.31 16.01
N ASP A 76 -6.97 -3.09 16.30
CA ASP A 76 -6.56 -2.80 17.66
C ASP A 76 -7.08 -1.42 18.11
N ARG A 77 -7.03 -1.15 19.43
CA ARG A 77 -7.60 0.08 20.00
C ARG A 77 -6.98 1.37 19.44
N ALA A 78 -5.69 1.37 19.11
CA ALA A 78 -5.05 2.56 18.57
C ALA A 78 -5.52 2.82 17.13
N MET A 79 -5.59 1.76 16.31
CA MET A 79 -6.08 1.86 14.93
C MET A 79 -7.58 2.15 14.87
N ALA A 80 -8.39 1.60 15.77
CA ALA A 80 -9.82 1.92 15.87
C ALA A 80 -10.08 3.41 16.11
N GLY A 81 -9.23 4.07 16.91
CA GLY A 81 -9.32 5.52 17.14
C GLY A 81 -8.97 6.37 15.91
N LEU A 82 -8.11 5.87 15.01
CA LEU A 82 -7.74 6.54 13.77
C LEU A 82 -8.69 6.24 12.61
N ALA A 83 -9.35 5.09 12.65
CA ALA A 83 -10.18 4.58 11.56
C ALA A 83 -11.19 5.59 11.01
N PRO A 84 -11.94 6.37 11.81
CA PRO A 84 -12.90 7.35 11.30
C PRO A 84 -12.25 8.39 10.38
N SER A 85 -11.08 8.91 10.78
CA SER A 85 -10.36 9.93 10.01
C SER A 85 -9.83 9.40 8.67
N VAL A 86 -9.56 8.10 8.60
CA VAL A 86 -9.09 7.42 7.41
C VAL A 86 -10.27 7.08 6.49
N THR A 87 -11.34 6.51 7.04
CA THR A 87 -12.52 6.13 6.24
C THR A 87 -13.20 7.35 5.62
N ASP A 88 -13.24 8.49 6.31
CA ASP A 88 -13.73 9.75 5.77
C ASP A 88 -12.90 10.26 4.57
N GLN A 89 -11.57 10.12 4.63
CA GLN A 89 -10.69 10.58 3.55
C GLN A 89 -10.83 9.81 2.24
N PHE A 90 -11.23 8.54 2.31
CA PHE A 90 -11.38 7.68 1.13
C PHE A 90 -12.85 7.47 0.72
N GLY A 91 -13.80 8.14 1.40
CA GLY A 91 -15.23 8.01 1.13
C GLY A 91 -15.78 6.62 1.48
N ALA A 92 -15.09 5.86 2.33
CA ALA A 92 -15.48 4.48 2.66
C ALA A 92 -16.84 4.40 3.37
N ASN A 93 -17.24 5.49 4.04
CA ASN A 93 -18.53 5.61 4.71
C ASN A 93 -19.72 5.75 3.73
N GLU A 94 -19.47 5.97 2.43
CA GLU A 94 -20.52 6.08 1.41
C GLU A 94 -21.00 4.71 0.90
N TYR A 95 -20.23 3.65 1.14
CA TYR A 95 -20.64 2.29 0.77
C TYR A 95 -21.72 1.76 1.72
N LEU A 96 -22.67 1.01 1.19
CA LEU A 96 -23.74 0.38 1.97
C LEU A 96 -23.21 -0.51 3.10
N SER A 97 -22.07 -1.19 2.88
CA SER A 97 -21.42 -2.05 3.85
C SER A 97 -20.83 -1.32 5.07
N SER A 98 -20.77 0.02 5.05
CA SER A 98 -20.33 0.80 6.21
C SER A 98 -21.26 0.61 7.42
N GLN A 99 -22.52 0.21 7.19
CA GLN A 99 -23.48 -0.09 8.26
C GLN A 99 -23.09 -1.33 9.08
N ASP A 100 -22.32 -2.24 8.49
CA ASP A 100 -21.85 -3.48 9.12
C ASP A 100 -20.50 -3.29 9.85
N THR A 101 -19.92 -2.09 9.78
CA THR A 101 -18.62 -1.79 10.39
C THR A 101 -18.80 -1.33 11.85
N PRO A 102 -18.21 -2.03 12.84
CA PRO A 102 -18.25 -1.61 14.24
C PRO A 102 -17.66 -0.20 14.43
N ARG A 103 -18.31 0.62 15.26
CA ARG A 103 -17.87 1.98 15.60
C ARG A 103 -17.24 2.04 16.98
#